data_AF-A0A3D9G078-F1
#
_entry.id   AF-A0A3D9G078-F1
#
_cell.length_a   1.000
_cell.length_b   1.000
_cell.length_c   1.000
_cell.angle_alpha   90.00
_cell.angle_beta   90.00
_cell.angle_gamma   90.00
#
_symmetry.space_group_name_H-M   'P 1'
#
loop_
_entity.id
_entity.type
_entity.pdbx_description
1 polymer ?
#
loop_
_entity_poly.entity_id
_entity_poly.type
_entity_poly.pdbx_seq_one_letter_code
_entity_poly.pdbx_strand_id
1 'polypeptide(L)'
;MDFFDFLKDLSDTTKERLKTPLSGAFLWSFIIFNWRPILFLFFSEESIENKIIVINYEYCSPAALGWPILLAFFYTLIIPRLMLLIDKNLSKTNDERVTKRYDGIEHKTLQKKKVAKAEYELKNIESGSQSIDELLTQIEGLKDSNRNLQESIKQINESHKITVDELQNSLKLANEINEENYRKSAIDALKNDSAPPINISNSHVEDLEYFRQFKILVDNEKMSRSVKNKVLQIGAMLTKAEFIFLQDSQISDGNIMINELESLNMMRSFTEKGLVQEQIQQGVISFPLTINGAIITNLLKRGITLPN
;
A
#
# COMPACT_ATOMS: atom_id res chain seq x y z
N MET A 1 49.31 -48.35 -11.39
CA MET A 1 49.14 -47.32 -10.35
C MET A 1 50.11 -46.22 -10.68
N ASP A 2 49.59 -45.07 -11.09
CA ASP A 2 50.41 -43.93 -11.46
C ASP A 2 50.99 -43.31 -10.18
N PHE A 3 52.22 -42.78 -10.23
CA PHE A 3 52.90 -42.22 -9.06
C PHE A 3 52.10 -41.07 -8.41
N PHE A 4 51.34 -40.36 -9.24
CA PHE A 4 50.40 -39.32 -8.81
C PHE A 4 49.22 -39.86 -8.00
N ASP A 5 48.69 -41.03 -8.33
CA ASP A 5 47.61 -41.66 -7.55
C ASP A 5 48.12 -42.08 -6.17
N PHE A 6 49.35 -42.60 -6.09
CA PHE A 6 49.98 -42.94 -4.81
C PHE A 6 50.24 -41.71 -3.93
N LEU A 7 50.70 -40.59 -4.51
CA LEU A 7 50.88 -39.33 -3.78
C LEU A 7 49.55 -38.73 -3.33
N LYS A 8 48.49 -38.89 -4.12
CA LYS A 8 47.14 -38.40 -3.78
C LYS A 8 46.54 -39.21 -2.64
N ASP A 9 46.61 -40.54 -2.71
CA ASP A 9 46.14 -41.44 -1.66
C ASP A 9 46.93 -41.24 -0.35
N LEU A 10 48.24 -41.03 -0.44
CA LEU A 10 49.06 -40.66 0.72
C LEU A 10 48.68 -39.28 1.28
N SER A 11 48.48 -38.27 0.41
CA SER A 11 48.05 -36.93 0.84
C SER A 11 46.72 -36.99 1.57
N ASP A 12 45.73 -37.70 1.04
CA ASP A 12 44.39 -37.72 1.62
C ASP A 12 44.34 -38.54 2.92
N THR A 13 45.07 -39.66 2.99
CA THR A 13 45.27 -40.42 4.24
C THR A 13 46.05 -39.61 5.29
N THR A 14 47.04 -38.84 4.85
CA THR A 14 47.86 -37.99 5.72
C THR A 14 47.06 -36.79 6.22
N LYS A 15 46.21 -36.17 5.39
CA LYS A 15 45.28 -35.11 5.81
C LYS A 15 44.32 -35.58 6.88
N GLU A 16 43.79 -36.80 6.81
CA GLU A 16 42.90 -37.32 7.85
C GLU A 16 43.61 -37.58 9.18
N ARG A 17 44.85 -38.10 9.14
CA ARG A 17 45.64 -38.41 10.35
C ARG A 17 46.30 -37.18 10.96
N LEU A 18 46.65 -36.17 10.15
CA LEU A 18 47.16 -34.85 10.57
C LEU A 18 46.09 -33.93 11.17
N LYS A 19 44.81 -34.32 11.18
CA LYS A 19 43.75 -33.58 11.92
C LYS A 19 44.00 -33.53 13.42
N THR A 20 44.79 -34.45 13.96
CA THR A 20 45.20 -34.38 15.37
C THR A 20 46.44 -33.48 15.50
N PRO A 21 46.40 -32.40 16.31
CA PRO A 21 47.53 -31.48 16.48
C PRO A 21 48.83 -32.19 16.88
N LEU A 22 48.72 -33.33 17.56
CA LEU A 22 49.86 -34.14 18.01
C LEU A 22 50.55 -34.89 16.87
N SER A 23 49.81 -35.45 15.91
CA SER A 23 50.43 -36.19 14.80
C SER A 23 51.19 -35.25 13.86
N GLY A 24 50.66 -34.06 13.62
CA GLY A 24 51.34 -33.03 12.84
C GLY A 24 52.57 -32.48 13.54
N ALA A 25 52.47 -32.15 14.83
CA ALA A 25 53.62 -31.72 15.61
C ALA A 25 54.70 -32.81 15.69
N PHE A 26 54.30 -34.08 15.81
CA PHE A 26 55.22 -35.21 15.80
C PHE A 26 55.91 -35.38 14.46
N LEU A 27 55.17 -35.34 13.34
CA LEU A 27 55.77 -35.46 12.00
C LEU A 27 56.81 -34.36 11.76
N TRP A 28 56.47 -33.11 12.05
CA TRP A 28 57.41 -31.99 11.90
C TRP A 28 58.60 -32.11 12.85
N SER A 29 58.36 -32.46 14.12
CA SER A 29 59.45 -32.66 15.07
C SER A 29 60.36 -33.83 14.70
N PHE A 30 59.81 -34.88 14.10
CA PHE A 30 60.55 -36.04 13.64
C PHE A 30 61.44 -35.68 12.46
N ILE A 31 60.92 -34.93 11.48
CA ILE A 31 61.71 -34.43 10.34
C ILE A 31 62.80 -33.47 10.81
N ILE A 32 62.47 -32.53 11.72
CA ILE A 32 63.44 -31.56 12.24
C ILE A 32 64.55 -32.24 13.05
N PHE A 33 64.24 -33.28 13.83
CA PHE A 33 65.25 -33.97 14.63
C PHE A 33 66.08 -34.96 13.79
N ASN A 34 65.43 -35.66 12.86
CA ASN A 34 66.04 -36.67 11.99
C ASN A 34 66.43 -36.11 10.60
N TRP A 35 66.67 -34.80 10.50
CA TRP A 35 67.00 -34.16 9.23
C TRP A 35 68.29 -34.72 8.61
N ARG A 36 69.29 -35.07 9.42
CA ARG A 36 70.58 -35.62 8.96
C ARG A 36 70.43 -36.96 8.23
N PRO A 37 69.82 -38.01 8.80
CA PRO A 37 69.63 -39.27 8.09
C PRO A 37 68.68 -39.13 6.90
N ILE A 38 67.67 -38.24 6.96
CA ILE A 38 66.78 -37.96 5.83
C ILE A 38 67.58 -37.36 4.66
N LEU A 39 68.34 -36.30 4.89
CA LEU A 39 69.15 -35.68 3.83
C LEU A 39 70.22 -36.64 3.31
N PHE A 40 70.87 -37.40 4.19
CA PHE A 40 71.84 -38.40 3.78
C PHE A 40 71.22 -39.48 2.89
N LEU A 41 70.02 -39.97 3.21
CA LEU A 41 69.31 -40.96 2.40
C LEU A 41 69.02 -40.44 0.98
N PHE A 42 68.50 -39.21 0.89
CA PHE A 42 68.05 -38.62 -0.38
C PHE A 42 69.18 -38.02 -1.24
N PHE A 43 70.21 -37.45 -0.63
CA PHE A 43 71.22 -36.65 -1.35
C PHE A 43 72.63 -37.26 -1.38
N SER A 44 72.92 -38.32 -0.62
CA SER A 44 74.22 -38.99 -0.73
C SER A 44 74.32 -39.81 -2.03
N GLU A 45 75.48 -39.82 -2.66
CA GLU A 45 75.80 -40.63 -3.85
C GLU A 45 76.22 -42.07 -3.50
N GLU A 46 76.26 -42.42 -2.21
CA GLU A 46 76.62 -43.76 -1.74
C GLU A 46 75.63 -44.86 -2.19
N SER A 47 76.10 -46.10 -2.21
CA SER A 47 75.23 -47.25 -2.45
C SER A 47 74.14 -47.34 -1.37
N ILE A 48 72.97 -47.87 -1.73
CA ILE A 48 71.84 -48.01 -0.80
C ILE A 48 72.24 -48.86 0.42
N GLU A 49 73.09 -49.87 0.23
CA GLU A 49 73.61 -50.74 1.30
C GLU A 49 74.45 -49.95 2.31
N ASN A 50 75.38 -49.13 1.82
CA ASN A 50 76.21 -48.27 2.67
C ASN A 50 75.34 -47.25 3.43
N LYS A 51 74.33 -46.67 2.76
CA LYS A 51 73.40 -45.73 3.38
C LYS A 51 72.66 -46.35 4.57
N ILE A 52 72.14 -47.57 4.41
CA ILE A 52 71.40 -48.28 5.46
C ILE A 52 72.32 -48.60 6.65
N ILE A 53 73.56 -49.06 6.41
CA ILE A 53 74.50 -49.39 7.48
C ILE A 53 74.83 -48.14 8.32
N VAL A 54 75.14 -47.01 7.66
CA VAL A 54 75.44 -45.75 8.35
C VAL A 54 74.22 -45.22 9.11
N ILE A 55 73.02 -45.30 8.54
CA ILE A 55 71.79 -44.88 9.21
C ILE A 55 71.50 -45.76 10.43
N ASN A 56 71.68 -47.06 10.31
CA ASN A 56 71.39 -48.00 11.40
C ASN A 56 72.36 -47.82 12.59
N TYR A 57 73.64 -47.58 12.31
CA TYR A 57 74.65 -47.43 13.36
C TYR A 57 74.61 -46.05 14.04
N GLU A 58 74.47 -44.99 13.25
CA GLU A 58 74.66 -43.62 13.75
C GLU A 58 73.33 -42.95 14.18
N TYR A 59 72.21 -43.35 13.58
CA TYR A 59 70.93 -42.62 13.73
C TYR A 59 69.78 -43.47 14.29
N CYS A 60 69.95 -44.79 14.46
CA CYS A 60 68.90 -45.68 14.98
C CYS A 60 68.98 -45.85 16.51
N SER A 61 69.10 -44.73 17.23
CA SER A 61 69.03 -44.71 18.70
C SER A 61 67.57 -44.57 19.17
N PRO A 62 67.16 -45.17 20.30
CA PRO A 62 65.85 -44.91 20.91
C PRO A 62 65.56 -43.42 21.13
N ALA A 63 66.61 -42.59 21.29
CA ALA A 63 66.50 -41.15 21.39
C ALA A 63 66.00 -40.46 20.11
N ALA A 64 66.20 -41.09 18.94
CA ALA A 64 65.77 -40.58 17.62
C ALA A 64 64.24 -40.52 17.48
N LEU A 65 63.52 -41.36 18.23
CA LEU A 65 62.06 -41.35 18.32
C LEU A 65 61.57 -40.66 19.60
N GLY A 66 62.27 -40.83 20.73
CA GLY A 66 61.87 -40.25 22.02
C GLY A 66 61.84 -38.72 22.02
N TRP A 67 62.85 -38.06 21.46
CA TRP A 67 62.92 -36.59 21.43
C TRP A 67 61.80 -35.95 20.59
N PRO A 68 61.50 -36.43 19.37
CA PRO A 68 60.37 -35.94 18.60
C PRO A 68 59.01 -36.08 19.28
N ILE A 69 58.77 -37.18 20.01
CA ILE A 69 57.52 -37.38 20.77
C ILE A 69 57.41 -36.33 21.88
N LEU A 70 58.48 -36.12 22.63
CA LEU A 70 58.51 -35.16 23.73
C LEU A 70 58.31 -33.73 23.22
N LEU A 71 58.98 -33.35 22.13
CA LEU A 71 58.83 -32.03 21.51
C LEU A 71 57.42 -31.83 20.95
N ALA A 72 56.82 -32.85 20.33
CA ALA A 72 55.45 -32.78 19.85
C ALA A 72 54.44 -32.54 20.98
N PHE A 73 54.62 -33.25 22.11
CA PHE A 73 53.78 -33.07 23.29
C PHE A 73 53.98 -31.69 23.92
N PHE A 74 55.22 -31.23 24.01
CA PHE A 74 55.57 -29.89 24.51
C PHE A 74 54.93 -28.80 23.65
N TYR A 75 55.12 -28.89 22.33
CA TYR A 75 54.58 -27.94 21.36
C TYR A 75 53.06 -27.87 21.40
N THR A 76 52.38 -29.02 21.36
CA THR A 76 50.91 -29.08 21.39
C THR A 76 50.29 -28.56 22.67
N LEU A 77 50.97 -28.65 23.82
CA LEU A 77 50.47 -28.12 25.09
C LEU A 77 50.82 -26.65 25.34
N ILE A 78 52.00 -26.21 24.89
CA ILE A 78 52.51 -24.87 25.23
C ILE A 78 52.05 -23.82 24.25
N ILE A 79 51.95 -24.15 22.97
CA ILE A 79 51.49 -23.20 21.95
C ILE A 79 50.08 -22.67 22.27
N PRO A 80 49.06 -23.50 22.59
CA PRO A 80 47.74 -22.98 22.95
C PRO A 80 47.76 -22.09 24.19
N ARG A 81 48.58 -22.42 25.19
CA ARG A 81 48.71 -21.61 26.41
C ARG A 81 49.38 -20.26 26.13
N LEU A 82 50.40 -20.25 25.27
CA LEU A 82 51.06 -19.01 24.85
C LEU A 82 50.10 -18.14 24.03
N MET A 83 49.31 -18.74 23.15
CA MET A 83 48.28 -18.05 22.36
C MET A 83 47.24 -17.39 23.27
N LEU A 84 46.75 -18.11 24.29
CA LEU A 84 45.82 -17.53 25.28
C LEU A 84 46.41 -16.34 26.05
N LEU A 85 47.71 -16.37 26.37
CA LEU A 85 48.39 -15.25 27.02
C LEU A 85 48.49 -14.02 26.11
N ILE A 86 48.80 -14.24 24.83
CA ILE A 86 48.86 -13.20 23.81
C ILE A 86 47.46 -12.60 23.60
N ASP A 87 46.45 -13.44 23.47
CA ASP A 87 45.05 -13.01 23.28
C ASP A 87 44.53 -12.23 24.49
N LYS A 88 44.87 -12.64 25.72
CA LYS A 88 44.52 -11.89 26.93
C LYS A 88 45.16 -10.51 26.99
N ASN A 89 46.37 -10.36 26.45
CA ASN A 89 47.03 -9.05 26.39
C ASN A 89 46.43 -8.17 25.28
N LEU A 90 46.04 -8.78 24.16
CA LEU A 90 45.41 -8.09 23.03
C LEU A 90 43.93 -7.78 23.25
N SER A 91 43.21 -8.53 24.09
CA SER A 91 41.77 -8.36 24.31
C SER A 91 41.44 -6.95 24.78
N LYS A 92 42.22 -6.38 25.69
CA LYS A 92 42.05 -5.00 26.15
C LYS A 92 42.13 -3.99 25.00
N THR A 93 43.08 -4.17 24.08
CA THR A 93 43.21 -3.30 22.90
C THR A 93 42.09 -3.51 21.89
N ASN A 94 41.58 -4.73 21.78
CA ASN A 94 40.44 -5.04 20.92
C ASN A 94 39.14 -4.45 21.48
N ASP A 95 38.93 -4.52 22.79
CA ASP A 95 37.76 -3.92 23.45
C ASP A 95 37.74 -2.40 23.24
N GLU A 96 38.87 -1.71 23.45
CA GLU A 96 38.98 -0.27 23.18
C GLU A 96 38.74 0.09 21.70
N ARG A 97 39.19 -0.75 20.77
CA ARG A 97 38.93 -0.56 19.32
C ARG A 97 37.46 -0.76 18.98
N VAL A 98 36.82 -1.75 19.60
CA VAL A 98 35.39 -2.04 19.40
C VAL A 98 34.55 -0.89 19.95
N THR A 99 34.82 -0.40 21.16
CA THR A 99 34.13 0.75 21.75
C THR A 99 34.27 1.99 20.87
N LYS A 100 35.49 2.36 20.44
CA LYS A 100 35.71 3.51 19.54
C LYS A 100 34.94 3.39 18.22
N ARG A 101 34.79 2.17 17.69
CA ARG A 101 33.99 1.92 16.48
C ARG A 101 32.51 2.20 16.73
N TYR A 102 31.97 1.74 17.85
CA TYR A 102 30.57 2.01 18.22
C TYR A 102 30.32 3.50 18.49
N ASP A 103 31.21 4.18 19.22
CA ASP A 103 31.13 5.63 19.45
C ASP A 103 31.11 6.41 18.13
N GLY A 104 31.95 6.02 17.17
CA GLY A 104 31.98 6.62 15.84
C GLY A 104 30.67 6.41 15.05
N ILE A 105 30.07 5.23 15.16
CA ILE A 105 28.77 4.91 14.53
C ILE A 105 27.66 5.72 15.20
N GLU A 106 27.66 5.82 16.52
CA GLU A 106 26.68 6.59 17.29
C GLU A 106 26.74 8.07 16.89
N HIS A 107 27.93 8.65 16.90
CA HIS A 107 28.13 10.04 16.49
C HIS A 107 27.64 10.32 15.06
N LYS A 108 27.96 9.41 14.12
CA LYS A 108 27.47 9.51 12.73
C LYS A 108 25.94 9.42 12.65
N THR A 109 25.33 8.55 13.45
CA THR A 109 23.87 8.38 13.50
C THR A 109 23.19 9.61 14.09
N LEU A 110 23.75 10.18 15.15
CA LEU A 110 23.28 11.43 15.74
C LEU A 110 23.34 12.59 14.74
N GLN A 111 24.43 12.73 14.00
CA GLN A 111 24.55 13.75 12.96
C GLN A 111 23.52 13.54 11.84
N LYS A 112 23.34 12.31 11.35
CA LYS A 112 22.30 12.00 10.36
C LYS A 112 20.90 12.35 10.86
N LYS A 113 20.59 12.07 12.12
CA LYS A 113 19.30 12.43 12.73
C LYS A 113 19.10 13.95 12.78
N LYS A 114 20.15 14.71 13.09
CA LYS A 114 20.11 16.19 13.06
C LYS A 114 19.86 16.72 11.65
N VAL A 115 20.56 16.17 10.65
CA VAL A 115 20.37 16.54 9.24
C VAL A 115 18.95 16.21 8.77
N ALA A 116 18.46 15.00 9.01
CA ALA A 116 17.11 14.60 8.64
C ALA A 116 16.02 15.46 9.32
N LYS A 117 16.25 15.87 10.57
CA LYS A 117 15.36 16.81 11.28
C LYS A 117 15.34 18.18 10.61
N ALA A 118 16.52 18.72 10.26
CA ALA A 118 16.62 20.00 9.57
C ALA A 118 15.98 19.94 8.18
N GLU A 119 16.16 18.85 7.43
CA GLU A 119 15.51 18.63 6.13
C GLU A 119 13.98 18.53 6.26
N TYR A 120 13.48 17.85 7.29
CA TYR A 120 12.05 17.78 7.57
C TYR A 120 11.47 19.16 7.90
N GLU A 121 12.14 19.94 8.75
CA GLU A 121 11.74 21.31 9.09
C GLU A 121 11.74 22.22 7.84
N LEU A 122 12.78 22.13 7.02
CA LEU A 122 12.90 22.89 5.77
C LEU A 122 11.77 22.53 4.81
N LYS A 123 11.51 21.24 4.60
CA LYS A 123 10.41 20.76 3.77
C LYS A 123 9.04 21.21 4.30
N ASN A 124 8.85 21.22 5.61
CA ASN A 124 7.59 21.69 6.21
C ASN A 124 7.39 23.20 6.01
N ILE A 125 8.47 23.99 6.06
CA ILE A 125 8.45 25.41 5.70
C ILE A 125 8.14 25.60 4.22
N GLU A 126 8.78 24.82 3.33
CA GLU A 126 8.52 24.85 1.88
C GLU A 126 7.08 24.45 1.54
N SER A 127 6.55 23.37 2.13
CA SER A 127 5.16 22.95 1.95
C SER A 127 4.19 23.99 2.53
N GLY A 128 4.55 24.65 3.62
CA GLY A 128 3.81 25.81 4.12
C GLY A 128 3.75 26.95 3.09
N SER A 129 4.87 27.27 2.45
CA SER A 129 4.92 28.27 1.37
C SER A 129 4.09 27.86 0.16
N GLN A 130 4.20 26.59 -0.28
CA GLN A 130 3.39 26.07 -1.39
C GLN A 130 1.90 26.14 -1.08
N SER A 131 1.49 25.79 0.14
CA SER A 131 0.09 25.90 0.55
C SER A 131 -0.42 27.35 0.55
N ILE A 132 0.45 28.32 0.86
CA ILE A 132 0.11 29.75 0.79
C ILE A 132 -0.08 30.18 -0.67
N ASP A 133 0.79 29.76 -1.59
CA ASP A 133 0.67 30.09 -3.02
C ASP A 133 -0.58 29.44 -3.65
N GLU A 134 -0.91 28.21 -3.27
CA GLU A 134 -2.15 27.54 -3.67
C GLU A 134 -3.39 28.29 -3.15
N LEU A 135 -3.37 28.73 -1.89
CA LEU A 135 -4.45 29.51 -1.30
C LEU A 135 -4.61 30.87 -1.99
N LEU A 136 -3.51 31.55 -2.34
CA LEU A 136 -3.54 32.80 -3.10
C LEU A 136 -4.17 32.59 -4.49
N THR A 137 -3.78 31.51 -5.18
CA THR A 137 -4.34 31.15 -6.48
C THR A 137 -5.85 30.88 -6.39
N GLN A 138 -6.30 30.19 -5.33
CA GLN A 138 -7.73 29.96 -5.09
C GLN A 138 -8.49 31.25 -4.79
N ILE A 139 -7.90 32.15 -3.99
CA ILE A 139 -8.50 33.46 -3.69
C ILE A 139 -8.67 34.27 -4.97
N GLU A 140 -7.66 34.28 -5.85
CA GLU A 140 -7.73 34.97 -7.14
C GLU A 140 -8.81 34.37 -8.05
N GLY A 141 -8.87 33.04 -8.15
CA GLY A 141 -9.92 32.34 -8.91
C GLY A 141 -11.33 32.60 -8.37
N LEU A 142 -11.51 32.63 -7.05
CA LEU A 142 -12.80 32.98 -6.42
C LEU A 142 -13.19 34.45 -6.68
N LYS A 143 -12.22 35.36 -6.68
CA LYS A 143 -12.45 36.77 -6.98
C LYS A 143 -12.88 36.97 -8.43
N ASP A 144 -12.26 36.27 -9.37
CA ASP A 144 -12.66 36.29 -10.78
C ASP A 144 -14.04 35.66 -10.99
N SER A 145 -14.33 34.54 -10.32
CA SER A 145 -15.66 33.93 -10.36
C SER A 145 -16.74 34.88 -9.83
N ASN A 146 -16.47 35.58 -8.73
CA ASN A 146 -17.37 36.61 -8.20
C ASN A 146 -17.55 37.78 -9.17
N ARG A 147 -16.48 38.23 -9.83
CA ARG A 147 -16.56 39.30 -10.84
C ARG A 147 -17.44 38.88 -12.01
N ASN A 148 -17.24 37.66 -12.50
CA ASN A 148 -18.03 37.09 -13.60
C ASN A 148 -19.50 36.92 -13.20
N LEU A 149 -19.77 36.43 -11.98
CA LEU A 149 -21.14 36.32 -11.45
C LEU A 149 -21.82 37.69 -11.33
N GLN A 150 -21.12 38.71 -10.84
CA GLN A 150 -21.64 40.07 -10.81
C GLN A 150 -21.97 40.60 -12.21
N GLU A 151 -21.11 40.32 -13.18
CA GLU A 151 -21.32 40.70 -14.57
C GLU A 151 -22.53 39.96 -15.20
N SER A 152 -22.68 38.66 -14.93
CA SER A 152 -23.85 37.88 -15.34
C SER A 152 -25.13 38.37 -14.66
N ILE A 153 -25.12 38.69 -13.36
CA ILE A 153 -26.27 39.26 -12.66
C ILE A 153 -26.66 40.59 -13.30
N LYS A 154 -25.68 41.44 -13.65
CA LYS A 154 -25.94 42.72 -14.32
C LYS A 154 -26.60 42.50 -15.67
N GLN A 155 -26.08 41.59 -16.50
CA GLN A 155 -26.67 41.25 -17.80
C GLN A 155 -28.09 40.67 -17.68
N ILE A 156 -28.31 39.77 -16.71
CA ILE A 156 -29.64 39.20 -16.45
C ILE A 156 -30.62 40.28 -15.98
N ASN A 157 -30.19 41.22 -15.13
CA ASN A 157 -31.05 42.32 -14.71
C ASN A 157 -31.40 43.27 -15.88
N GLU A 158 -30.44 43.54 -16.76
CA GLU A 158 -30.67 44.33 -17.98
C GLU A 158 -31.64 43.61 -18.93
N SER A 159 -31.46 42.31 -19.16
CA SER A 159 -32.39 41.53 -20.01
C SER A 159 -33.77 41.41 -19.38
N HIS A 160 -33.86 41.16 -18.08
CA HIS A 160 -35.12 41.10 -17.34
C HIS A 160 -35.88 42.42 -17.42
N LYS A 161 -35.17 43.57 -17.35
CA LYS A 161 -35.79 44.88 -17.55
C LYS A 161 -36.40 45.01 -18.95
N ILE A 162 -35.67 44.61 -19.99
CA ILE A 162 -36.16 44.62 -21.38
C ILE A 162 -37.40 43.72 -21.52
N THR A 163 -37.36 42.50 -20.99
CA THR A 163 -38.49 41.56 -21.05
C THR A 163 -39.70 42.08 -20.28
N VAL A 164 -39.50 42.72 -19.12
CA VAL A 164 -40.59 43.36 -18.37
C VAL A 164 -41.20 44.51 -19.17
N ASP A 165 -40.38 45.36 -19.80
CA ASP A 165 -40.86 46.46 -20.65
C ASP A 165 -41.64 45.91 -21.87
N GLU A 166 -41.17 44.84 -22.50
CA GLU A 166 -41.87 44.13 -23.59
C GLU A 166 -43.18 43.50 -23.12
N LEU A 167 -43.20 42.87 -21.95
CA LEU A 167 -44.41 42.29 -21.37
C LEU A 167 -45.43 43.37 -21.02
N GLN A 168 -45.00 44.51 -20.49
CA GLN A 168 -45.88 45.64 -20.23
C GLN A 168 -46.48 46.20 -21.53
N ASN A 169 -45.68 46.33 -22.58
CA ASN A 169 -46.16 46.77 -23.88
C ASN A 169 -47.13 45.75 -24.51
N SER A 170 -46.84 44.46 -24.44
CA SER A 170 -47.72 43.42 -24.95
C SER A 170 -49.01 43.28 -24.14
N LEU A 171 -48.97 43.45 -22.81
CA LEU A 171 -50.16 43.54 -21.97
C LEU A 171 -51.01 44.76 -22.31
N LYS A 172 -50.38 45.91 -22.56
CA LYS A 172 -51.09 47.12 -22.99
C LYS A 172 -51.81 46.88 -24.32
N LEU A 173 -51.12 46.31 -25.30
CA LEU A 173 -51.70 45.91 -26.58
C LEU A 173 -52.81 44.87 -26.43
N ALA A 174 -52.60 43.84 -25.59
CA ALA A 174 -53.60 42.80 -25.34
C ALA A 174 -54.84 43.37 -24.64
N ASN A 175 -54.67 44.35 -23.74
CA ASN A 175 -55.79 45.06 -23.12
C ASN A 175 -56.53 45.93 -24.13
N GLU A 176 -55.83 46.64 -25.00
CA GLU A 176 -56.44 47.41 -26.11
C GLU A 176 -57.23 46.49 -27.06
N ILE A 177 -56.66 45.34 -27.43
CA ILE A 177 -57.32 44.31 -28.25
C ILE A 177 -58.50 43.68 -27.51
N ASN A 178 -58.36 43.39 -26.21
CA ASN A 178 -59.46 42.85 -25.42
C ASN A 178 -60.58 43.88 -25.27
N GLU A 179 -60.30 45.16 -25.07
CA GLU A 179 -61.33 46.20 -25.09
C GLU A 179 -62.02 46.28 -26.47
N GLU A 180 -61.26 46.16 -27.56
CA GLU A 180 -61.83 46.08 -28.92
C GLU A 180 -62.65 44.80 -29.14
N ASN A 181 -62.21 43.67 -28.60
CA ASN A 181 -62.91 42.39 -28.65
C ASN A 181 -64.12 42.36 -27.72
N TYR A 182 -64.11 43.03 -26.57
CA TYR A 182 -65.29 43.23 -25.73
C TYR A 182 -66.29 44.13 -26.44
N ARG A 183 -65.82 45.15 -27.19
CA ARG A 183 -66.69 45.91 -28.09
C ARG A 183 -67.29 45.03 -29.19
N LYS A 184 -66.49 44.18 -29.85
CA LYS A 184 -66.96 43.25 -30.90
C LYS A 184 -67.85 42.13 -30.34
N SER A 185 -67.50 41.49 -29.24
CA SER A 185 -68.31 40.49 -28.55
C SER A 185 -69.51 41.07 -27.84
N ALA A 186 -69.55 42.34 -27.44
CA ALA A 186 -70.82 42.98 -27.07
C ALA A 186 -71.73 43.18 -28.29
N ILE A 187 -71.14 43.46 -29.46
CA ILE A 187 -71.84 43.52 -30.76
C ILE A 187 -72.25 42.11 -31.25
N ASP A 188 -71.50 41.06 -30.90
CA ASP A 188 -71.76 39.67 -31.32
C ASP A 188 -72.54 38.85 -30.28
N ALA A 189 -72.53 39.22 -29.00
CA ALA A 189 -73.45 38.72 -27.97
C ALA A 189 -74.85 39.34 -28.13
N LEU A 190 -74.97 40.43 -28.89
CA LEU A 190 -76.23 40.82 -29.53
C LEU A 190 -76.62 39.88 -30.69
N LYS A 191 -75.79 38.87 -31.06
CA LYS A 191 -75.95 38.04 -32.27
C LYS A 191 -75.85 36.50 -32.12
N ASN A 192 -75.57 35.85 -30.97
CA ASN A 192 -75.89 34.41 -30.60
C ASN A 192 -74.79 33.64 -29.79
N ASP A 193 -75.14 32.44 -29.27
CA ASP A 193 -74.82 31.80 -27.97
C ASP A 193 -73.98 30.47 -28.02
N SER A 194 -73.11 30.24 -26.99
CA SER A 194 -72.51 28.96 -26.42
C SER A 194 -71.57 28.03 -27.26
N ALA A 195 -70.37 27.52 -26.84
CA ALA A 195 -70.03 26.49 -25.80
C ALA A 195 -68.47 26.08 -25.72
N PRO A 196 -67.96 25.23 -24.75
CA PRO A 196 -66.60 25.25 -24.09
C PRO A 196 -65.60 24.00 -24.25
N PRO A 197 -64.45 23.82 -23.47
CA PRO A 197 -63.20 23.03 -23.81
C PRO A 197 -62.72 21.78 -22.93
N ILE A 198 -61.46 21.27 -23.12
CA ILE A 198 -60.82 19.90 -22.89
C ILE A 198 -59.70 19.78 -21.77
N ASN A 199 -59.27 18.55 -21.33
CA ASN A 199 -58.46 18.09 -20.14
C ASN A 199 -57.10 17.30 -20.42
N ILE A 200 -56.15 17.06 -19.45
CA ILE A 200 -54.78 16.41 -19.54
C ILE A 200 -54.41 15.40 -18.35
N SER A 201 -53.42 14.47 -18.53
CA SER A 201 -53.07 13.14 -17.89
C SER A 201 -52.00 13.03 -16.71
N ASN A 202 -51.76 11.81 -16.14
CA ASN A 202 -51.54 11.42 -14.70
C ASN A 202 -50.21 10.70 -14.20
N SER A 203 -49.08 10.58 -14.92
CA SER A 203 -47.97 9.65 -14.52
C SER A 203 -46.97 10.09 -13.44
N HIS A 204 -46.88 11.37 -13.09
CA HIS A 204 -45.84 11.90 -12.18
C HIS A 204 -46.13 11.68 -10.68
N VAL A 205 -47.33 11.20 -10.36
CA VAL A 205 -47.84 11.16 -8.97
C VAL A 205 -47.29 9.97 -8.17
N GLU A 206 -46.93 8.85 -8.81
CA GLU A 206 -46.57 7.61 -8.10
C GLU A 206 -45.15 7.60 -7.50
N ASP A 207 -44.13 8.15 -8.19
CA ASP A 207 -42.75 8.17 -7.68
C ASP A 207 -42.58 9.04 -6.43
N LEU A 208 -43.41 10.08 -6.30
CA LEU A 208 -43.46 10.98 -5.14
C LEU A 208 -43.91 10.25 -3.86
N GLU A 209 -44.71 9.19 -3.99
CA GLU A 209 -45.26 8.46 -2.84
C GLU A 209 -44.21 7.56 -2.18
N TYR A 210 -43.37 6.88 -2.96
CA TYR A 210 -42.31 6.00 -2.47
C TYR A 210 -41.23 6.76 -1.71
N PHE A 211 -40.78 7.90 -2.26
CA PHE A 211 -39.80 8.73 -1.57
C PHE A 211 -40.35 9.30 -0.26
N ARG A 212 -41.65 9.62 -0.21
CA ARG A 212 -42.30 10.10 1.02
C ARG A 212 -42.24 9.06 2.14
N GLN A 213 -42.50 7.79 1.83
CA GLN A 213 -42.40 6.70 2.80
C GLN A 213 -40.96 6.49 3.28
N PHE A 214 -40.00 6.51 2.36
CA PHE A 214 -38.57 6.41 2.70
C PHE A 214 -38.11 7.54 3.64
N LYS A 215 -38.53 8.78 3.38
CA LYS A 215 -38.19 9.93 4.23
C LYS A 215 -38.63 9.75 5.67
N ILE A 216 -39.84 9.22 5.90
CA ILE A 216 -40.36 8.95 7.25
C ILE A 216 -39.47 7.96 8.01
N LEU A 217 -38.97 6.92 7.33
CA LEU A 217 -38.07 5.93 7.94
C LEU A 217 -36.74 6.54 8.37
N VAL A 218 -36.14 7.39 7.52
CA VAL A 218 -34.88 8.07 7.83
C VAL A 218 -35.03 9.06 8.99
N ASP A 219 -36.19 9.75 9.05
CA ASP A 219 -36.46 10.71 10.12
C ASP A 219 -36.60 10.03 11.49
N ASN A 220 -37.19 8.83 11.53
CA ASN A 220 -37.38 8.04 12.76
C ASN A 220 -36.10 7.39 13.32
N GLU A 221 -35.01 7.37 12.55
CA GLU A 221 -33.79 6.67 12.92
C GLU A 221 -32.79 7.53 13.69
N LYS A 222 -32.09 6.89 14.62
CA LYS A 222 -31.07 7.54 15.47
C LYS A 222 -29.73 7.61 14.73
N MET A 223 -29.60 8.59 13.84
CA MET A 223 -28.37 8.84 13.08
C MET A 223 -28.02 10.34 13.05
N SER A 224 -26.75 10.66 12.78
CA SER A 224 -26.27 12.04 12.71
C SER A 224 -26.87 12.80 11.52
N ARG A 225 -26.99 14.14 11.65
CA ARG A 225 -27.58 14.99 10.59
C ARG A 225 -26.89 14.84 9.23
N SER A 226 -25.56 14.69 9.22
CA SER A 226 -24.80 14.51 7.99
C SER A 226 -25.13 13.19 7.29
N VAL A 227 -25.33 12.12 8.05
CA VAL A 227 -25.72 10.81 7.53
C VAL A 227 -27.16 10.85 7.00
N LYS A 228 -28.10 11.48 7.73
CA LYS A 228 -29.50 11.66 7.27
C LYS A 228 -29.57 12.33 5.90
N ASN A 229 -28.88 13.46 5.75
CA ASN A 229 -28.92 14.23 4.51
C ASN A 229 -28.37 13.42 3.32
N LYS A 230 -27.29 12.66 3.54
CA LYS A 230 -26.69 11.83 2.50
C LYS A 230 -27.59 10.66 2.10
N VAL A 231 -28.22 10.01 3.08
CA VAL A 231 -29.18 8.92 2.86
C VAL A 231 -30.43 9.43 2.12
N LEU A 232 -30.96 10.60 2.49
CA LEU A 232 -32.10 11.22 1.80
C LEU A 232 -31.77 11.64 0.36
N GLN A 233 -30.58 12.19 0.12
CA GLN A 233 -30.13 12.56 -1.22
C GLN A 233 -30.04 11.34 -2.13
N ILE A 234 -29.46 10.24 -1.65
CA ILE A 234 -29.38 8.98 -2.40
C ILE A 234 -30.78 8.40 -2.62
N GLY A 235 -31.65 8.42 -1.60
CA GLY A 235 -33.03 7.94 -1.73
C GLY A 235 -33.89 8.73 -2.71
N ALA A 236 -33.67 10.04 -2.86
CA ALA A 236 -34.39 10.87 -3.83
C ALA A 236 -34.02 10.54 -5.29
N MET A 237 -32.89 9.87 -5.49
CA MET A 237 -32.43 9.42 -6.82
C MET A 237 -32.91 8.01 -7.15
N LEU A 238 -33.54 7.29 -6.21
CA LEU A 238 -34.04 5.94 -6.44
C LEU A 238 -35.43 5.97 -7.08
N THR A 239 -35.60 5.15 -8.10
CA THR A 239 -36.89 4.86 -8.74
C THR A 239 -37.68 3.86 -7.92
N LYS A 240 -39.00 3.76 -8.16
CA LYS A 240 -39.86 2.73 -7.55
C LYS A 240 -39.28 1.31 -7.69
N ALA A 241 -38.82 0.95 -8.89
CA ALA A 241 -38.26 -0.38 -9.17
C ALA A 241 -37.01 -0.68 -8.33
N GLU A 242 -36.17 0.32 -8.10
CA GLU A 242 -34.94 0.20 -7.30
C GLU A 242 -35.22 0.07 -5.80
N PHE A 243 -36.24 0.78 -5.30
CA PHE A 243 -36.70 0.61 -3.91
C PHE A 243 -37.15 -0.82 -3.65
N ILE A 244 -37.95 -1.37 -4.56
CA ILE A 244 -38.46 -2.75 -4.47
C ILE A 244 -37.30 -3.75 -4.50
N PHE A 245 -36.36 -3.57 -5.44
CA PHE A 245 -35.21 -4.48 -5.54
C PHE A 245 -34.34 -4.49 -4.28
N LEU A 246 -34.03 -3.32 -3.70
CA LEU A 246 -33.23 -3.26 -2.47
C LEU A 246 -33.93 -3.94 -1.29
N GLN A 247 -35.25 -3.82 -1.21
CA GLN A 247 -36.07 -4.47 -0.19
C GLN A 247 -35.99 -5.99 -0.30
N ASP A 248 -36.13 -6.53 -1.51
CA ASP A 248 -36.21 -7.98 -1.76
C ASP A 248 -34.83 -8.67 -1.90
N SER A 249 -33.76 -7.89 -2.03
CA SER A 249 -32.40 -8.39 -2.24
C SER A 249 -31.91 -9.31 -1.11
N GLN A 250 -31.30 -10.45 -1.45
CA GLN A 250 -30.58 -11.30 -0.49
C GLN A 250 -29.14 -10.80 -0.35
N ILE A 251 -28.71 -10.50 0.88
CA ILE A 251 -27.35 -10.03 1.18
C ILE A 251 -26.58 -11.15 1.87
N SER A 252 -25.47 -11.59 1.28
CA SER A 252 -24.54 -12.55 1.89
C SER A 252 -23.16 -11.91 1.98
N ASP A 253 -22.54 -11.93 3.17
CA ASP A 253 -21.22 -11.34 3.43
C ASP A 253 -21.05 -9.88 2.94
N GLY A 254 -22.10 -9.07 3.04
CA GLY A 254 -22.08 -7.66 2.61
C GLY A 254 -22.20 -7.43 1.10
N ASN A 255 -22.40 -8.49 0.31
CA ASN A 255 -22.63 -8.43 -1.13
C ASN A 255 -24.10 -8.69 -1.46
N ILE A 256 -24.64 -7.96 -2.44
CA ILE A 256 -25.94 -8.28 -3.05
C ILE A 256 -25.74 -9.49 -3.97
N MET A 257 -26.46 -10.58 -3.71
CA MET A 257 -26.44 -11.75 -4.60
C MET A 257 -27.30 -11.45 -5.83
N ILE A 258 -26.70 -11.58 -7.01
CA ILE A 258 -27.36 -11.33 -8.29
C ILE A 258 -27.63 -12.67 -8.97
N ASN A 259 -28.90 -12.97 -9.26
CA ASN A 259 -29.30 -14.22 -9.92
C ASN A 259 -29.59 -14.05 -11.42
N GLU A 260 -29.76 -12.81 -11.92
CA GLU A 260 -30.23 -12.56 -13.29
C GLU A 260 -29.51 -11.38 -13.98
N LEU A 261 -29.46 -11.42 -15.32
CA LEU A 261 -28.79 -10.42 -16.15
C LEU A 261 -29.43 -9.02 -16.05
N GLU A 262 -30.75 -8.92 -15.82
CA GLU A 262 -31.46 -7.65 -15.61
C GLU A 262 -30.99 -6.91 -14.36
N SER A 263 -30.52 -7.65 -13.35
CA SER A 263 -29.94 -7.06 -12.16
C SER A 263 -28.64 -6.31 -12.47
N LEU A 264 -27.90 -6.64 -13.53
CA LEU A 264 -26.61 -5.99 -13.83
C LEU A 264 -26.77 -4.50 -14.20
N ASN A 265 -27.81 -4.16 -14.96
CA ASN A 265 -28.13 -2.75 -15.26
C ASN A 265 -28.54 -2.00 -13.99
N MET A 266 -29.29 -2.66 -13.10
CA MET A 266 -29.69 -2.11 -11.83
C MET A 266 -28.48 -1.89 -10.90
N MET A 267 -27.53 -2.83 -10.89
CA MET A 267 -26.30 -2.69 -10.10
C MET A 267 -25.41 -1.57 -10.62
N ARG A 268 -25.36 -1.32 -11.93
CA ARG A 268 -24.68 -0.14 -12.48
C ARG A 268 -25.34 1.16 -12.01
N SER A 269 -26.67 1.23 -12.05
CA SER A 269 -27.42 2.36 -11.49
C SER A 269 -27.11 2.57 -9.99
N PHE A 270 -26.99 1.48 -9.22
CA PHE A 270 -26.59 1.55 -7.82
C PHE A 270 -25.15 1.99 -7.60
N THR A 271 -24.23 1.62 -8.50
CA THR A 271 -22.85 2.10 -8.48
C THR A 271 -22.83 3.61 -8.72
N GLU A 272 -23.58 4.11 -9.70
CA GLU A 272 -23.69 5.55 -9.99
C GLU A 272 -24.29 6.35 -8.82
N LYS A 273 -25.26 5.75 -8.12
CA LYS A 273 -25.92 6.34 -6.94
C LYS A 273 -25.12 6.13 -5.64
N GLY A 274 -23.98 5.46 -5.71
CA GLY A 274 -23.08 5.24 -4.57
C GLY A 274 -23.60 4.26 -3.51
N LEU A 275 -24.52 3.37 -3.88
CA LEU A 275 -25.06 2.32 -3.02
C LEU A 275 -24.16 1.08 -2.97
N VAL A 276 -23.53 0.75 -4.09
CA VAL A 276 -22.60 -0.38 -4.22
C VAL A 276 -21.30 0.07 -4.87
N GLN A 277 -20.24 -0.72 -4.71
CA GLN A 277 -18.98 -0.52 -5.40
C GLN A 277 -18.68 -1.72 -6.28
N GLU A 278 -18.39 -1.51 -7.55
CA GLU A 278 -17.97 -2.60 -8.44
C GLU A 278 -16.54 -3.04 -8.11
N GLN A 279 -16.33 -4.33 -7.90
CA GLN A 279 -15.02 -4.94 -7.68
C GLN A 279 -14.85 -6.13 -8.63
N ILE A 280 -13.68 -6.19 -9.28
CA ILE A 280 -13.32 -7.29 -10.18
C ILE A 280 -12.15 -8.04 -9.54
N GLN A 281 -12.40 -9.26 -9.07
CA GLN A 281 -11.37 -10.15 -8.51
C GLN A 281 -11.41 -11.49 -9.26
N GLN A 282 -10.26 -11.88 -9.83
CA GLN A 282 -10.10 -13.17 -10.52
C GLN A 282 -11.16 -13.47 -11.60
N GLY A 283 -11.65 -12.45 -12.30
CA GLY A 283 -12.66 -12.59 -13.36
C GLY A 283 -14.10 -12.68 -12.85
N VAL A 284 -14.34 -12.54 -11.55
CA VAL A 284 -15.67 -12.44 -10.94
C VAL A 284 -15.95 -10.98 -10.61
N ILE A 285 -17.10 -10.47 -11.06
CA ILE A 285 -17.60 -9.14 -10.71
C ILE A 285 -18.42 -9.28 -9.42
N SER A 286 -18.03 -8.56 -8.38
CA SER A 286 -18.76 -8.45 -7.12
C SER A 286 -19.18 -7.00 -6.87
N PHE A 287 -20.29 -6.84 -6.13
CA PHE A 287 -20.85 -5.54 -5.80
C PHE A 287 -21.07 -5.42 -4.28
N PRO A 288 -20.00 -5.21 -3.51
CA PRO A 288 -20.12 -4.89 -2.09
C PRO A 288 -20.92 -3.62 -1.85
N LEU A 289 -21.74 -3.64 -0.80
CA LEU A 289 -22.49 -2.47 -0.34
C LEU A 289 -21.53 -1.41 0.21
N THR A 290 -21.76 -0.16 -0.16
CA THR A 290 -21.13 0.97 0.54
C THR A 290 -21.76 1.15 1.91
N ILE A 291 -21.16 1.98 2.76
CA ILE A 291 -21.74 2.32 4.08
C ILE A 291 -23.17 2.87 3.92
N ASN A 292 -23.41 3.71 2.89
CA ASN A 292 -24.74 4.26 2.63
C ASN A 292 -25.69 3.21 2.08
N GLY A 293 -25.21 2.33 1.19
CA GLY A 293 -25.98 1.19 0.71
C GLY A 293 -26.42 0.28 1.84
N ALA A 294 -25.51 -0.09 2.74
CA ALA A 294 -25.82 -0.92 3.89
C ALA A 294 -26.86 -0.26 4.82
N ILE A 295 -26.77 1.06 5.05
CA ILE A 295 -27.77 1.79 5.83
C ILE A 295 -29.13 1.75 5.11
N ILE A 296 -29.19 2.14 3.84
CA ILE A 296 -30.43 2.22 3.07
C ILE A 296 -31.10 0.84 2.97
N THR A 297 -30.37 -0.19 2.59
CA THR A 297 -30.93 -1.55 2.47
C THR A 297 -31.45 -2.07 3.82
N ASN A 298 -30.76 -1.78 4.93
CA ASN A 298 -31.24 -2.15 6.26
C ASN A 298 -32.49 -1.38 6.68
N LEU A 299 -32.60 -0.10 6.31
CA LEU A 299 -33.80 0.70 6.58
C LEU A 299 -35.01 0.16 5.83
N LEU A 300 -34.84 -0.14 4.53
CA LEU A 300 -35.91 -0.68 3.68
C LEU A 300 -36.39 -2.04 4.18
N LYS A 301 -35.47 -2.93 4.58
CA LYS A 301 -35.79 -4.25 5.13
C LYS A 301 -36.49 -4.22 6.49
N ARG A 302 -36.26 -3.18 7.30
CA ARG A 302 -36.85 -3.05 8.64
C ARG A 302 -38.22 -2.38 8.64
N GLY A 303 -38.51 -1.54 7.65
CA GLY A 303 -39.55 -0.52 7.79
C GLY A 303 -40.61 -0.49 6.70
N ILE A 304 -40.50 -1.29 5.65
CA ILE A 304 -41.47 -1.22 4.56
C ILE A 304 -42.24 -2.53 4.45
N THR A 305 -43.54 -2.47 4.72
CA THR A 305 -44.52 -3.36 4.09
C THR A 305 -45.26 -2.51 3.07
N LEU A 306 -44.86 -2.59 1.80
CA LEU A 306 -45.55 -1.89 0.73
C LEU A 306 -46.92 -2.56 0.53
N PRO A 307 -48.00 -1.80 0.26
CA PRO A 307 -49.18 -2.40 -0.33
C PRO A 307 -48.82 -2.94 -1.72
N ASN A 308 -49.19 -4.20 -1.98
CA ASN A 308 -49.06 -4.87 -3.27
C ASN A 308 -49.79 -4.12 -4.39
#